data_AF-A0A9P5YNP1-F1
#
_entry.id   AF-A0A9P5YNP1-F1
#
_cell.length_a   1.000
_cell.length_b   1.000
_cell.length_c   1.000
_cell.angle_alpha   90.00
_cell.angle_beta   90.00
_cell.angle_gamma   90.00
#
_symmetry.space_group_name_H-M   'P 1'
#
loop_
_entity.id
_entity.type
_entity.pdbx_description
1 polymer ?
#
loop_
_entity_poly.entity_id
_entity_poly.type
_entity_poly.pdbx_seq_one_letter_code
_entity_poly.pdbx_strand_id
1 'polypeptide(L)' 'VFSSSKETDTNRRSKLTSYKIDELQILKFGYRKERLTFTEGLLCSEQELSVLHVFPATVKDLMSHGAIEELDRLINES' A
#
# COMPACT_ATOMS: atom_id res chain seq x y z
N VAL A 1 -15.81 7.80 -0.80
CA VAL A 1 -16.60 6.56 -0.98
C VAL A 1 -17.93 6.56 -0.21
N PHE A 2 -18.09 7.38 0.84
CA PHE A 2 -19.39 7.57 1.53
C PHE A 2 -19.81 9.05 1.56
N SER A 3 -19.69 9.74 0.43
CA SER A 3 -20.03 11.16 0.29
C SER A 3 -21.54 11.43 0.18
N SER A 4 -22.36 10.37 0.17
CA SER A 4 -23.82 10.47 0.17
C SER A 4 -24.41 9.56 1.25
N SER A 5 -24.41 10.02 2.50
CA SER A 5 -25.22 9.38 3.56
C SER A 5 -26.69 9.33 3.14
N LYS A 6 -27.17 10.34 2.37
CA LYS A 6 -28.55 10.40 1.87
C LYS A 6 -28.90 9.29 0.86
N GLU A 7 -27.97 8.81 0.04
CA GLU A 7 -28.26 7.66 -0.83
C GLU A 7 -28.16 6.31 -0.11
N THR A 8 -27.21 6.21 0.82
CA THR A 8 -26.86 4.95 1.50
C THR A 8 -27.84 4.63 2.64
N ASP A 9 -28.33 5.65 3.34
CA ASP A 9 -29.22 5.50 4.50
C ASP A 9 -30.70 5.57 4.12
N THR A 10 -31.07 6.28 3.03
CA THR A 10 -32.49 6.57 2.73
C THR A 10 -33.02 6.00 1.41
N ASN A 11 -32.24 5.89 0.34
CA ASN A 11 -32.75 5.52 -1.00
C ASN A 11 -32.48 4.07 -1.41
N ARG A 12 -31.34 3.49 -1.03
CA ARG A 12 -31.08 2.06 -1.19
C ARG A 12 -31.10 1.42 0.18
N ARG A 13 -32.24 0.81 0.51
CA ARG A 13 -32.56 0.11 1.76
C ARG A 13 -31.48 -0.90 2.15
N SER A 14 -30.40 -0.43 2.75
CA SER A 14 -29.45 -1.25 3.49
C SER A 14 -30.20 -1.66 4.77
N LYS A 15 -30.28 -2.96 5.08
CA LYS A 15 -30.88 -3.45 6.33
C LYS A 15 -29.94 -3.18 7.53
N LEU A 16 -29.22 -2.07 7.49
CA LEU A 16 -28.26 -1.71 8.51
C LEU A 16 -29.02 -1.02 9.64
N THR A 17 -28.85 -1.54 10.84
CA THR A 17 -29.39 -0.91 12.05
C THR A 17 -28.68 0.41 12.29
N SER A 18 -29.33 1.36 12.97
CA SER A 18 -28.73 2.67 13.29
C SER A 18 -27.35 2.53 13.93
N TYR A 19 -27.20 1.59 14.86
CA TYR A 19 -25.94 1.26 15.51
C TYR A 19 -24.82 0.87 14.53
N LYS A 20 -25.15 0.10 13.48
CA LYS A 20 -24.18 -0.29 12.45
C LYS A 20 -23.76 0.88 11.57
N ILE A 21 -24.66 1.83 11.33
CA ILE A 21 -24.32 3.07 10.61
C ILE A 21 -23.35 3.92 11.44
N ASP A 22 -23.57 4.04 12.75
CA ASP A 22 -22.69 4.81 13.64
C ASP A 22 -21.26 4.24 13.65
N GLU A 23 -21.12 2.91 13.77
CA GLU A 23 -19.83 2.23 13.64
C GLU A 23 -19.15 2.53 12.29
N LEU A 24 -19.91 2.48 11.19
CA LEU A 24 -19.39 2.78 9.85
C LEU A 24 -18.98 4.25 9.69
N GLN A 25 -19.67 5.20 10.31
CA GLN A 25 -19.26 6.61 10.28
C GLN A 25 -17.97 6.84 11.07
N ILE A 26 -17.78 6.16 12.20
CA ILE A 26 -16.51 6.19 12.95
C ILE A 26 -15.37 5.66 12.09
N LEU A 27 -15.56 4.51 11.44
CA LEU A 27 -14.57 3.92 10.53
C LEU A 27 -14.27 4.84 9.36
N LYS A 28 -15.31 5.38 8.70
CA LYS A 28 -15.16 6.35 7.60
C LYS A 28 -14.33 7.56 8.03
N PHE A 29 -14.55 8.08 9.25
CA PHE A 29 -13.77 9.20 9.75
C PHE A 29 -12.32 8.82 10.06
N GLY A 30 -12.10 7.67 10.71
CA GLY A 30 -10.76 7.17 11.03
C GLY A 30 -9.92 6.96 9.78
N TYR A 31 -10.50 6.32 8.76
CA TYR A 31 -9.85 6.00 7.50
C TYR A 31 -9.99 7.09 6.43
N ARG A 32 -10.45 8.30 6.76
CA ARG A 32 -10.74 9.35 5.75
C ARG A 32 -9.51 9.80 4.94
N LYS A 33 -8.31 9.62 5.50
CA LYS A 33 -7.03 9.95 4.86
C LYS A 33 -6.39 8.76 4.16
N GLU A 34 -6.82 7.55 4.51
CA GLU A 34 -6.33 6.32 3.91
C GLU A 34 -7.18 6.02 2.67
N ARG A 35 -6.53 5.95 1.51
CA ARG A 35 -7.22 5.52 0.29
C ARG A 35 -7.32 4.01 0.36
N LEU A 36 -8.55 3.50 0.46
CA LEU A 36 -8.85 2.08 0.21
C LEU A 36 -8.26 1.71 -1.16
N THR A 37 -7.17 0.95 -1.13
CA THR A 37 -6.45 0.52 -2.31
C THR A 37 -6.61 -0.99 -2.38
N PHE A 38 -7.41 -1.47 -3.34
CA PHE A 38 -7.64 -2.90 -3.56
C PHE A 38 -6.43 -3.63 -4.15
N THR A 39 -5.42 -2.87 -4.55
CA THR A 39 -4.22 -3.31 -5.24
C THR A 39 -2.95 -3.07 -4.42
N GLU A 40 -3.09 -2.71 -3.14
CA GLU A 40 -1.97 -2.39 -2.27
C GLU A 40 -1.15 -3.66 -2.03
N GLY A 41 0.14 -3.62 -2.34
CA GLY A 41 1.01 -4.80 -2.33
C GLY A 41 0.73 -5.83 -3.43
N LEU A 42 -0.24 -5.60 -4.32
CA LEU A 42 -0.49 -6.46 -5.49
C LEU A 42 0.08 -5.90 -6.79
N LEU A 43 0.33 -4.59 -6.85
CA LEU A 43 1.03 -3.95 -7.95
C LEU A 43 2.49 -3.75 -7.56
N CYS A 44 3.40 -4.21 -8.42
CA CYS A 44 4.79 -3.84 -8.31
C CYS A 44 4.94 -2.35 -8.62
N SER A 45 5.75 -1.67 -7.81
CA SER A 45 6.30 -0.35 -8.14
C SER A 45 7.24 -0.42 -9.34
N GLU A 46 7.49 0.71 -10.00
CA GLU A 46 8.45 0.78 -11.10
C GLU A 46 9.85 0.34 -10.66
N GLN A 47 10.21 0.62 -9.42
CA GLN A 47 11.46 0.18 -8.79
C GLN A 47 11.52 -1.33 -8.64
N GLU A 48 10.43 -1.98 -8.22
CA GLU A 48 10.39 -3.46 -8.10
C GLU A 48 10.39 -4.17 -9.45
N LEU A 49 10.01 -3.46 -10.53
CA LEU A 49 10.09 -3.96 -11.90
C LEU A 49 11.43 -3.64 -12.58
N SER A 50 12.30 -2.84 -11.96
CA SER A 50 13.57 -2.46 -12.57
C SER A 50 14.54 -3.64 -12.56
N VAL A 51 15.20 -3.85 -13.70
CA VAL A 51 16.29 -4.82 -13.80
C VAL A 51 17.57 -4.10 -13.45
N LEU A 52 18.07 -4.32 -12.23
CA LEU A 52 19.36 -3.78 -11.81
C LEU A 52 20.48 -4.36 -12.67
N HIS A 53 21.26 -3.50 -13.34
CA HIS A 53 22.43 -3.89 -14.13
C HIS A 53 23.64 -4.18 -13.25
N VAL A 54 23.46 -5.04 -12.25
CA VAL A 54 24.50 -5.39 -11.29
C VAL A 54 25.01 -6.78 -11.59
N PHE A 55 26.35 -6.91 -11.69
CA PHE A 55 26.98 -8.21 -11.87
C PHE A 55 26.74 -9.10 -10.64
N PRO A 56 26.20 -10.32 -10.80
CA PRO A 56 25.93 -11.23 -9.68
C PRO A 56 27.18 -11.58 -8.86
N ALA A 57 28.35 -11.55 -9.51
CA ALA A 57 29.63 -11.78 -8.85
C ALA A 57 29.95 -10.68 -7.82
N THR A 58 29.69 -9.42 -8.15
CA THR A 58 29.90 -8.26 -7.26
C THR A 58 28.96 -8.30 -6.06
N VAL A 59 27.68 -8.63 -6.29
CA VAL A 59 26.70 -8.78 -5.19
C VAL A 59 27.12 -9.90 -4.24
N LYS A 60 27.53 -11.05 -4.78
CA LYS A 60 27.95 -12.19 -3.98
C LYS A 60 29.18 -11.84 -3.15
N ASP A 61 30.16 -11.16 -3.74
CA ASP A 61 31.38 -10.74 -3.07
C ASP A 61 31.10 -9.77 -1.92
N LEU A 62 30.30 -8.73 -2.17
CA LEU A 62 29.89 -7.75 -1.16
C LEU A 62 29.08 -8.38 -0.02
N MET A 63 28.19 -9.34 -0.33
CA MET A 63 27.47 -10.09 0.70
C MET A 63 28.40 -10.98 1.55
N SER A 64 29.39 -11.63 0.95
CA SER A 64 30.36 -12.44 1.72
C SER A 64 31.32 -11.61 2.57
N HIS A 65 31.63 -10.37 2.17
CA HIS A 65 32.44 -9.45 2.97
C HIS A 65 31.63 -8.66 4.00
N GLY A 66 30.30 -8.79 4.01
CA GLY A 66 29.42 -8.07 4.93
C GLY A 66 29.35 -6.56 4.67
N ALA A 67 29.71 -6.12 3.46
CA ALA A 67 29.71 -4.71 3.05
C ALA A 67 28.29 -4.23 2.68
N ILE A 68 27.40 -4.23 3.67
CA ILE A 68 25.96 -3.93 3.49
C ILE A 68 25.73 -2.49 3.02
N GLU A 69 26.53 -1.53 3.52
CA GLU A 69 26.42 -0.12 3.11
C GLU A 69 26.78 0.11 1.64
N GLU A 70 27.80 -0.59 1.15
CA GLU A 70 28.24 -0.51 -0.25
C GLU A 70 27.22 -1.16 -1.17
N LEU A 71 26.64 -2.27 -0.73
CA LEU A 71 25.56 -2.95 -1.44
C LEU A 71 24.29 -2.10 -1.53
N ASP A 72 23.91 -1.43 -0.44
CA ASP A 72 22.75 -0.52 -0.41
C ASP A 72 22.96 0.68 -1.34
N ARG A 73 24.17 1.25 -1.37
CA ARG A 73 24.52 2.31 -2.33
C ARG A 73 24.37 1.82 -3.77
N LEU A 74 24.88 0.64 -4.07
CA LEU A 74 24.87 0.07 -5.43
C LEU A 74 23.45 -0.23 -5.91
N ILE A 75 22.55 -0.66 -5.02
CA ILE A 75 21.14 -0.92 -5.31
C ILE A 75 20.36 0.39 -5.52
N ASN A 76 20.66 1.45 -4.76
CA ASN A 76 19.94 2.72 -4.84
C ASN A 76 20.46 3.67 -5.94
N GLU A 77 21.70 3.49 -6.41
CA GLU A 77 22.31 4.31 -7.47
C GLU A 77 22.23 3.70 -8.89
N SER A 78 21.77 2.44 -9.01
CA SER A 78 21.58 1.74 -10.31
C SER A 78 20.17 1.92 -10.87
#